data_AF-T0CHS0-F1
#
_entry.id   AF-T0CHS0-F1
#
_cell.length_a   1.000
_cell.length_b   1.000
_cell.length_c   1.000
_cell.angle_alpha   90.00
_cell.angle_beta   90.00
_cell.angle_gamma   90.00
#
_symmetry.space_group_name_H-M   'P 1'
#
loop_
_entity.id
_entity.type
_entity.pdbx_description
1 polymer ?
#
loop_
_entity_poly.entity_id
_entity_poly.type
_entity_poly.pdbx_seq_one_letter_code
_entity_poly.pdbx_strand_id
1 'polypeptide(L)'
;MRSIILTSILCSGICQAMPVPSKGVVKLSDGAKANCNSKKDLYRNKLQAYRIKNYSSQQNGDNIEITLNIQMVQCSETDKGFAFKDQNIFDLFTYKTYRNLEMEVRTKGANILFYQDGVYKKLSQVNIIDNQDLSKITASFNVKDLLTKQKYEQYQNGENVITSLDFSLKRLIEISGNDFNGIYDQNYGGFRIFLEIK
;
A
#
# COMPACT_ATOMS: atom_id res chain seq x y z
N MET A 1 -24.48 25.87 -20.31
CA MET A 1 -23.65 25.19 -19.28
C MET A 1 -23.46 23.74 -19.71
N ARG A 2 -22.25 23.36 -20.15
CA ARG A 2 -21.94 21.97 -20.54
C ARG A 2 -21.39 21.26 -19.32
N SER A 3 -22.16 20.33 -18.79
CA SER A 3 -21.73 19.45 -17.70
C SER A 3 -20.74 18.45 -18.27
N ILE A 4 -19.45 18.60 -17.93
CA ILE A 4 -18.43 17.60 -18.23
C ILE A 4 -18.54 16.56 -17.11
N ILE A 5 -19.28 15.49 -17.40
CA ILE A 5 -19.25 14.29 -16.58
C ILE A 5 -17.83 13.74 -16.72
N LEU A 6 -17.01 13.93 -15.69
CA LEU A 6 -15.76 13.19 -15.53
C LEU A 6 -16.16 11.72 -15.39
N THR A 7 -16.12 10.99 -16.50
CA THR A 7 -16.15 9.54 -16.49
C THR A 7 -14.95 9.08 -15.69
N SER A 8 -15.22 8.72 -14.43
CA SER A 8 -14.35 7.89 -13.64
C SER A 8 -14.03 6.67 -14.47
N ILE A 9 -12.77 6.55 -14.87
CA ILE A 9 -12.22 5.31 -15.41
C ILE A 9 -12.34 4.31 -14.27
N LEU A 10 -13.46 3.59 -14.28
CA LEU A 10 -13.65 2.35 -13.55
C LEU A 10 -12.45 1.48 -13.92
N CYS A 11 -11.51 1.38 -13.00
CA CYS A 11 -10.46 0.38 -13.04
C CYS A 11 -11.15 -0.99 -12.81
N SER A 12 -11.84 -1.49 -13.84
CA SER A 12 -12.37 -2.85 -13.93
C SER A 12 -11.26 -3.87 -14.25
N GLY A 13 -10.02 -3.40 -14.39
CA GLY A 13 -8.83 -4.23 -14.30
C GLY A 13 -8.49 -4.42 -12.83
N ILE A 14 -8.72 -5.63 -12.34
CA ILE A 14 -8.12 -6.21 -11.15
C ILE A 14 -6.72 -5.60 -10.95
N CYS A 15 -6.56 -4.70 -9.97
CA CYS A 15 -5.25 -4.22 -9.56
C CYS A 15 -4.52 -5.42 -8.96
N GLN A 16 -3.88 -6.22 -9.80
CA GLN A 16 -3.19 -7.43 -9.37
C GLN A 16 -2.15 -7.05 -8.33
N ALA A 17 -2.37 -7.56 -7.12
CA ALA A 17 -1.37 -7.47 -6.07
C ALA A 17 -0.08 -8.11 -6.60
N MET A 18 1.02 -7.37 -6.53
CA MET A 18 2.30 -7.92 -6.98
C MET A 18 2.85 -8.76 -5.84
N PRO A 19 3.37 -9.98 -6.11
CA PRO A 19 4.17 -10.70 -5.13
C PRO A 19 5.17 -9.74 -4.48
N VAL A 20 5.27 -9.74 -3.15
CA VAL A 20 6.32 -9.00 -2.45
C VAL A 20 7.66 -9.55 -2.96
N PRO A 21 8.38 -8.81 -3.82
CA PRO A 21 9.60 -9.34 -4.39
C PRO A 21 10.71 -9.25 -3.34
N SER A 22 11.70 -10.12 -3.46
CA SER A 22 12.89 -10.10 -2.60
C SER A 22 13.70 -8.80 -2.70
N LYS A 23 13.46 -7.93 -3.72
CA LYS A 23 14.07 -6.59 -3.84
C LYS A 23 13.18 -5.52 -4.47
N GLY A 24 12.87 -4.47 -3.70
CA GLY A 24 12.87 -3.07 -4.18
C GLY A 24 11.69 -2.54 -5.00
N VAL A 25 10.55 -3.24 -5.09
CA VAL A 25 9.37 -2.69 -5.79
C VAL A 25 8.70 -1.62 -4.94
N VAL A 26 8.50 -0.46 -5.56
CA VAL A 26 7.79 0.71 -5.01
C VAL A 26 6.46 0.84 -5.76
N LYS A 27 5.35 1.09 -5.06
CA LYS A 27 4.01 1.24 -5.62
C LYS A 27 3.40 2.62 -5.36
N LEU A 28 2.68 3.10 -6.37
CA LEU A 28 1.93 4.35 -6.38
C LEU A 28 0.47 4.16 -5.95
N SER A 29 -0.24 5.27 -5.80
CA SER A 29 -1.69 5.28 -5.55
C SER A 29 -2.54 4.76 -6.71
N ASP A 30 -2.03 4.80 -7.93
CA ASP A 30 -2.72 4.29 -9.12
C ASP A 30 -2.56 2.75 -9.30
N GLY A 31 -1.93 2.06 -8.35
CA GLY A 31 -1.66 0.63 -8.46
C GLY A 31 -0.32 0.29 -9.13
N ALA A 32 0.25 1.24 -9.88
CA ALA A 32 1.38 1.01 -10.75
C ALA A 32 2.71 0.98 -9.99
N LYS A 33 3.71 0.38 -10.65
CA LYS A 33 5.10 0.47 -10.21
C LYS A 33 5.60 1.91 -10.31
N ALA A 34 6.17 2.40 -9.22
CA ALA A 34 6.80 3.71 -9.14
C ALA A 34 8.23 3.63 -9.69
N ASN A 35 8.61 4.59 -10.54
CA ASN A 35 9.98 4.86 -10.94
C ASN A 35 10.35 6.26 -10.48
N CYS A 36 11.64 6.56 -10.33
CA CYS A 36 12.13 7.90 -10.01
C CYS A 36 13.42 8.18 -10.79
N ASN A 37 13.28 8.31 -12.12
CA ASN A 37 14.42 8.43 -13.03
C ASN A 37 14.37 9.73 -13.86
N SER A 38 13.28 10.51 -13.75
CA SER A 38 13.03 11.69 -14.58
C SER A 38 12.19 12.74 -13.88
N LYS A 39 12.16 13.98 -14.41
CA LYS A 39 11.25 15.05 -13.94
C LYS A 39 9.77 14.67 -14.02
N LYS A 40 9.38 13.86 -15.01
CA LYS A 40 8.01 13.33 -15.13
C LYS A 40 7.64 12.49 -13.92
N ASP A 41 8.61 11.74 -13.38
CA ASP A 41 8.41 10.90 -12.21
C ASP A 41 8.20 11.73 -10.94
N LEU A 42 8.82 12.91 -10.79
CA LEU A 42 8.54 13.81 -9.66
C LEU A 42 7.04 14.13 -9.57
N TYR A 43 6.44 14.50 -10.70
CA TYR A 43 5.01 14.84 -10.75
C TYR A 43 4.11 13.61 -10.58
N ARG A 44 4.52 12.46 -11.13
CA ARG A 44 3.78 11.21 -11.00
C ARG A 44 3.76 10.70 -9.55
N ASN A 45 4.88 10.81 -8.84
CA ASN A 45 5.05 10.39 -7.46
C ASN A 45 4.80 11.54 -6.45
N LYS A 46 4.10 12.60 -6.86
CA LYS A 46 3.92 13.81 -6.03
C LYS A 46 3.22 13.55 -4.69
N LEU A 47 2.40 12.50 -4.59
CA LEU A 47 1.72 12.09 -3.35
C LEU A 47 2.44 10.92 -2.66
N GLN A 48 3.76 10.87 -2.81
CA GLN A 48 4.64 9.80 -2.32
C GLN A 48 4.29 8.42 -2.92
N ALA A 49 5.13 7.45 -2.62
CA ALA A 49 4.97 6.05 -2.97
C ALA A 49 5.37 5.20 -1.77
N TYR A 50 5.08 3.89 -1.80
CA TYR A 50 5.46 3.00 -0.71
C TYR A 50 6.11 1.72 -1.24
N ARG A 51 7.00 1.13 -0.45
CA ARG A 51 7.65 -0.15 -0.73
C ARG A 51 7.62 -1.06 0.48
N ILE A 52 7.72 -2.34 0.22
CA ILE A 52 7.89 -3.38 1.24
C ILE A 52 9.36 -3.75 1.26
N LYS A 53 10.04 -3.51 2.39
CA LYS A 53 11.46 -3.89 2.57
C LYS A 53 11.57 -5.40 2.75
N ASN A 54 10.72 -5.97 3.61
CA ASN A 54 10.55 -7.39 3.83
C ASN A 54 9.22 -7.66 4.56
N TYR A 55 8.90 -8.94 4.73
CA TYR A 55 7.86 -9.41 5.63
C TYR A 55 8.34 -10.69 6.33
N SER A 56 7.76 -11.01 7.47
CA SER A 56 7.87 -12.32 8.11
C SER A 56 6.49 -12.85 8.47
N SER A 57 6.39 -14.16 8.63
CA SER A 57 5.18 -14.83 9.11
C SER A 57 5.55 -15.87 10.15
N GLN A 58 4.77 -15.94 11.22
CA GLN A 58 4.89 -16.96 12.26
C GLN A 58 3.52 -17.60 12.49
N GLN A 59 3.47 -18.92 12.48
CA GLN A 59 2.27 -19.69 12.82
C GLN A 59 2.38 -20.21 14.26
N ASN A 60 1.34 -19.94 15.06
CA ASN A 60 1.20 -20.41 16.43
C ASN A 60 -0.17 -21.10 16.55
N GLY A 61 -0.20 -22.43 16.34
CA GLY A 61 -1.44 -23.19 16.22
C GLY A 61 -2.28 -22.71 15.02
N ASP A 62 -3.54 -22.38 15.26
CA ASP A 62 -4.47 -21.89 14.23
C ASP A 62 -4.34 -20.38 13.96
N ASN A 63 -3.34 -19.70 14.51
CA ASN A 63 -3.11 -18.28 14.29
C ASN A 63 -1.83 -18.04 13.51
N ILE A 64 -1.91 -17.21 12.47
CA ILE A 64 -0.78 -16.73 11.68
C ILE A 64 -0.61 -15.24 11.95
N GLU A 65 0.56 -14.87 12.46
CA GLU A 65 0.99 -13.49 12.58
C GLU A 65 1.89 -13.12 11.40
N ILE A 66 1.59 -12.00 10.76
CA ILE A 66 2.37 -11.42 9.67
C ILE A 66 2.95 -10.09 10.17
N THR A 67 4.27 -9.92 10.04
CA THR A 67 4.93 -8.64 10.29
C THR A 67 5.42 -8.05 8.97
N LEU A 68 5.03 -6.81 8.69
CA LEU A 68 5.41 -6.06 7.50
C LEU A 68 6.42 -4.98 7.86
N ASN A 69 7.47 -4.85 7.03
CA ASN A 69 8.37 -3.71 7.04
C ASN A 69 8.09 -2.82 5.84
N ILE A 70 7.38 -1.71 6.10
CA ILE A 70 6.92 -0.78 5.09
C ILE A 70 7.75 0.50 5.15
N GLN A 71 8.06 1.06 3.98
CA GLN A 71 8.74 2.35 3.87
C GLN A 71 8.00 3.26 2.90
N MET A 72 7.62 4.44 3.38
CA MET A 72 7.19 5.53 2.50
C MET A 72 8.41 6.20 1.86
N VAL A 73 8.28 6.55 0.59
CA VAL A 73 9.32 7.19 -0.19
C VAL A 73 8.76 8.33 -1.04
N GLN A 74 9.57 9.36 -1.26
CA GLN A 74 9.27 10.46 -2.17
C GLN A 74 10.33 10.50 -3.28
N CYS A 75 9.89 10.72 -4.52
CA CYS A 75 10.83 10.95 -5.62
C CYS A 75 11.38 12.37 -5.51
N SER A 76 12.70 12.52 -5.56
CA SER A 76 13.38 13.82 -5.47
C SER A 76 14.51 13.93 -6.49
N GLU A 77 14.76 15.16 -6.94
CA GLU A 77 15.97 15.50 -7.69
C GLU A 77 17.16 15.60 -6.71
N THR A 78 18.31 15.16 -7.18
CA THR A 78 19.60 15.09 -6.47
C THR A 78 20.70 15.52 -7.42
N ASP A 79 21.89 15.80 -6.90
CA ASP A 79 23.05 16.17 -7.73
C ASP A 79 23.44 15.09 -8.76
N LYS A 80 23.02 13.84 -8.52
CA LYS A 80 23.30 12.67 -9.37
C LYS A 80 22.11 12.26 -10.25
N GLY A 81 21.05 13.06 -10.32
CA GLY A 81 19.82 12.75 -11.05
C GLY A 81 18.61 12.58 -10.13
N PHE A 82 17.81 11.54 -10.30
CA PHE A 82 16.57 11.33 -9.54
C PHE A 82 16.67 10.10 -8.64
N ALA A 83 16.15 10.20 -7.42
CA ALA A 83 16.16 9.11 -6.47
C ALA A 83 14.96 9.15 -5.51
N PHE A 84 14.56 7.97 -5.03
CA PHE A 84 13.62 7.86 -3.92
C PHE A 84 14.33 8.18 -2.60
N LYS A 85 13.77 9.12 -1.83
CA LYS A 85 14.17 9.42 -0.45
C LYS A 85 13.13 8.88 0.51
N ASP A 86 13.59 8.27 1.59
CA ASP A 86 12.72 7.78 2.66
C ASP A 86 12.01 8.98 3.32
N GLN A 87 10.73 8.79 3.65
CA GLN A 87 9.89 9.80 4.31
C GLN A 87 9.05 9.12 5.41
N ASN A 88 8.65 9.87 6.43
CA ASN A 88 7.58 9.42 7.31
C ASN A 88 6.23 9.54 6.57
N ILE A 89 5.28 8.65 6.89
CA ILE A 89 3.93 8.70 6.32
C ILE A 89 3.12 9.90 6.84
N PHE A 90 3.42 10.43 8.03
CA PHE A 90 2.73 11.56 8.64
C PHE A 90 3.46 12.91 8.52
N ASP A 91 4.69 12.91 7.99
CA ASP A 91 5.41 14.16 7.73
C ASP A 91 4.63 15.05 6.76
N LEU A 92 4.60 16.35 7.08
CA LEU A 92 4.14 17.37 6.14
C LEU A 92 5.10 17.43 4.96
N PHE A 93 4.57 17.38 3.75
CA PHE A 93 5.36 17.57 2.54
C PHE A 93 4.63 18.49 1.56
N THR A 94 5.41 19.09 0.66
CA THR A 94 4.87 19.96 -0.38
C THR A 94 5.14 19.43 -1.79
N TYR A 95 4.29 19.80 -2.73
CA TYR A 95 4.55 19.60 -4.15
C TYR A 95 4.07 20.81 -4.96
N LYS A 96 4.67 21.02 -6.13
CA LYS A 96 4.23 22.06 -7.07
C LYS A 96 3.26 21.48 -8.10
N THR A 97 2.16 22.18 -8.32
CA THR A 97 1.23 21.88 -9.42
C THR A 97 1.86 22.23 -10.77
N TYR A 98 1.19 21.86 -11.87
CA TYR A 98 1.60 22.26 -13.22
C TYR A 98 1.59 23.80 -13.42
N ARG A 99 0.90 24.55 -12.56
CA ARG A 99 0.90 26.03 -12.55
C ARG A 99 1.93 26.62 -11.58
N ASN A 100 2.86 25.82 -11.08
CA ASN A 100 3.85 26.22 -10.06
C ASN A 100 3.26 26.70 -8.73
N LEU A 101 1.99 26.41 -8.45
CA LEU A 101 1.39 26.62 -7.13
C LEU A 101 1.90 25.55 -6.17
N GLU A 102 2.35 25.98 -4.99
CA GLU A 102 2.77 25.08 -3.92
C GLU A 102 1.54 24.55 -3.17
N MET A 103 1.50 23.24 -2.99
CA MET A 103 0.46 22.53 -2.28
C MET A 103 1.11 21.80 -1.11
N GLU A 104 0.55 21.97 0.08
CA GLU A 104 0.86 21.21 1.27
C GLU A 104 0.01 19.94 1.32
N VAL A 105 0.61 18.85 1.80
CA VAL A 105 -0.08 17.58 1.99
C VAL A 105 0.18 17.06 3.40
N ARG A 106 -0.90 16.79 4.13
CA ARG A 106 -0.87 16.24 5.49
C ARG A 106 -1.65 14.93 5.54
N THR A 107 -1.07 13.89 6.12
CA THR A 107 -1.80 12.65 6.40
C THR A 107 -2.64 12.83 7.66
N LYS A 108 -3.94 12.56 7.55
CA LYS A 108 -4.90 12.56 8.67
C LYS A 108 -5.13 11.16 9.23
N GLY A 109 -4.90 10.13 8.43
CA GLY A 109 -4.96 8.73 8.85
C GLY A 109 -4.34 7.82 7.81
N ALA A 110 -3.86 6.66 8.23
CA ALA A 110 -3.29 5.66 7.34
C ALA A 110 -3.58 4.26 7.87
N ASN A 111 -3.94 3.33 6.99
CA ASN A 111 -4.30 1.96 7.36
C ASN A 111 -3.73 0.96 6.35
N ILE A 112 -3.30 -0.20 6.82
CA ILE A 112 -3.07 -1.37 5.97
C ILE A 112 -4.32 -2.23 5.96
N LEU A 113 -4.81 -2.53 4.76
CA LEU A 113 -5.99 -3.35 4.53
C LEU A 113 -5.53 -4.71 4.01
N PHE A 114 -6.02 -5.78 4.61
CA PHE A 114 -5.69 -7.16 4.25
C PHE A 114 -6.89 -7.87 3.63
N TYR A 115 -6.66 -8.64 2.57
CA TYR A 115 -7.68 -9.28 1.75
C TYR A 115 -7.32 -10.73 1.44
N GLN A 116 -8.33 -11.59 1.42
CA GLN A 116 -8.19 -12.95 0.94
C GLN A 116 -8.05 -12.97 -0.59
N ASP A 117 -7.02 -13.65 -1.09
CA ASP A 117 -6.78 -13.80 -2.53
C ASP A 117 -7.96 -14.51 -3.22
N GLY A 118 -8.23 -14.13 -4.47
CA GLY A 118 -9.27 -14.69 -5.33
C GLY A 118 -10.71 -14.25 -5.00
N VAL A 119 -11.01 -13.90 -3.74
CA VAL A 119 -12.36 -13.55 -3.29
C VAL A 119 -12.47 -12.07 -2.87
N TYR A 120 -11.34 -11.37 -2.68
CA TYR A 120 -11.28 -9.95 -2.26
C TYR A 120 -12.10 -9.64 -1.00
N LYS A 121 -12.30 -10.64 -0.13
CA LYS A 121 -12.92 -10.47 1.18
C LYS A 121 -11.91 -9.78 2.11
N LYS A 122 -12.30 -8.65 2.70
CA LYS A 122 -11.48 -7.98 3.73
C LYS A 122 -11.34 -8.89 4.95
N LEU A 123 -10.11 -9.17 5.35
CA LEU A 123 -9.75 -10.01 6.49
C LEU A 123 -9.48 -9.16 7.74
N SER A 124 -8.69 -8.10 7.57
CA SER A 124 -8.24 -7.27 8.67
C SER A 124 -7.94 -5.84 8.20
N GLN A 125 -7.86 -4.93 9.16
CA GLN A 125 -7.33 -3.59 8.99
C GLN A 125 -6.44 -3.26 10.18
N VAL A 126 -5.24 -2.77 9.88
CA VAL A 126 -4.29 -2.26 10.88
C VAL A 126 -4.18 -0.76 10.69
N ASN A 127 -4.58 0.00 11.71
CA ASN A 127 -4.41 1.44 11.71
C ASN A 127 -2.94 1.77 12.00
N ILE A 128 -2.35 2.65 11.20
CA ILE A 128 -1.01 3.18 11.42
C ILE A 128 -1.16 4.45 12.26
N ILE A 129 -0.46 4.49 13.39
CA ILE A 129 -0.48 5.64 14.31
C ILE A 129 0.70 6.56 13.97
N ASP A 130 0.54 7.85 14.21
CA ASP A 130 1.63 8.82 14.07
C ASP A 130 2.83 8.41 14.96
N ASN A 131 4.04 8.50 14.40
CA ASN A 131 5.30 8.02 14.98
C ASN A 131 5.41 6.49 15.23
N GLN A 132 4.49 5.68 14.70
CA GLN A 132 4.65 4.22 14.72
C GLN A 132 5.87 3.78 13.90
N ASP A 133 6.61 2.80 14.43
CA ASP A 133 7.66 2.10 13.68
C ASP A 133 7.04 1.28 12.53
N LEU A 134 7.10 1.84 11.31
CA LEU A 134 6.60 1.19 10.09
C LEU A 134 7.38 -0.06 9.70
N SER A 135 8.52 -0.34 10.37
CA SER A 135 9.27 -1.59 10.17
C SER A 135 8.61 -2.80 10.84
N LYS A 136 7.59 -2.60 11.67
CA LYS A 136 6.95 -3.63 12.51
C LYS A 136 5.42 -3.53 12.53
N ILE A 137 4.79 -3.45 11.35
CA ILE A 137 3.32 -3.47 11.28
C ILE A 137 2.88 -4.94 11.36
N THR A 138 2.19 -5.31 12.44
CA THR A 138 1.74 -6.69 12.67
C THR A 138 0.25 -6.86 12.37
N ALA A 139 -0.12 -8.02 11.83
CA ALA A 139 -1.50 -8.44 11.65
C ALA A 139 -1.62 -9.93 11.92
N SER A 140 -2.67 -10.33 12.63
CA SER A 140 -2.91 -11.73 13.01
C SER A 140 -4.21 -12.24 12.41
N PHE A 141 -4.19 -13.48 11.94
CA PHE A 141 -5.28 -14.12 11.22
C PHE A 141 -5.50 -15.54 11.73
N ASN A 142 -6.74 -15.98 11.78
CA ASN A 142 -7.03 -17.40 11.96
C ASN A 142 -6.84 -18.15 10.63
N VAL A 143 -6.24 -19.34 10.66
CA VAL A 143 -6.01 -20.19 9.47
C VAL A 143 -7.31 -20.44 8.70
N LYS A 144 -8.43 -20.65 9.41
CA LYS A 144 -9.75 -20.87 8.79
C LYS A 144 -10.23 -19.68 7.96
N ASP A 145 -9.85 -18.46 8.33
CA ASP A 145 -10.22 -17.25 7.59
C ASP A 145 -9.35 -17.03 6.35
N LEU A 146 -8.14 -17.59 6.34
CA LEU A 146 -7.19 -17.49 5.22
C LEU A 146 -7.46 -18.52 4.13
N LEU A 147 -7.97 -19.70 4.49
CA LEU A 147 -8.12 -20.82 3.60
C LEU A 147 -9.53 -20.92 2.99
N THR A 148 -9.60 -21.42 1.76
CA THR A 148 -10.88 -21.88 1.20
C THR A 148 -11.31 -23.15 1.93
N LYS A 149 -12.60 -23.51 1.86
CA LYS A 149 -13.11 -24.75 2.50
C LYS A 149 -12.27 -25.98 2.14
N GLN A 150 -11.97 -26.16 0.85
CA GLN A 150 -11.14 -27.28 0.36
C GLN A 150 -9.73 -27.26 0.96
N LYS A 151 -9.06 -26.10 0.96
CA LYS A 151 -7.71 -25.96 1.53
C LYS A 151 -7.71 -26.16 3.04
N TYR A 152 -8.77 -25.74 3.73
CA TYR A 152 -8.92 -25.95 5.17
C TYR A 152 -9.07 -27.44 5.50
N GLU A 153 -9.83 -28.20 4.70
CA GLU A 153 -9.94 -29.66 4.85
C GLU A 153 -8.58 -30.35 4.66
N GLN A 154 -7.79 -29.94 3.67
CA GLN A 154 -6.41 -30.42 3.48
C GLN A 154 -5.53 -30.16 4.71
N TYR A 155 -5.55 -28.92 5.21
CA TYR A 155 -4.84 -28.55 6.45
C TYR A 155 -5.28 -29.41 7.65
N GLN A 156 -6.58 -29.65 7.83
CA GLN A 156 -7.09 -30.49 8.91
C GLN A 156 -6.66 -31.97 8.78
N ASN A 157 -6.35 -32.43 7.56
CA ASN A 157 -5.79 -33.77 7.31
C ASN A 157 -4.27 -33.84 7.51
N GLY A 158 -3.62 -32.75 7.95
CA GLY A 158 -2.17 -32.67 8.14
C GLY A 158 -1.37 -32.43 6.86
N GLU A 159 -2.02 -31.99 5.78
CA GLU A 159 -1.34 -31.60 4.55
C GLU A 159 -0.81 -30.15 4.66
N ASN A 160 0.38 -29.92 4.12
CA ASN A 160 0.91 -28.56 3.97
C ASN A 160 0.13 -27.80 2.90
N VAL A 161 -0.31 -26.59 3.21
CA VAL A 161 -1.14 -25.78 2.32
C VAL A 161 -0.45 -24.46 2.01
N ILE A 162 -0.33 -24.15 0.72
CA ILE A 162 0.12 -22.83 0.26
C ILE A 162 -1.09 -21.93 0.05
N THR A 163 -1.07 -20.76 0.67
CA THR A 163 -2.07 -19.70 0.45
C THR A 163 -1.41 -18.36 0.18
N SER A 164 -2.22 -17.41 -0.24
CA SER A 164 -1.82 -16.05 -0.55
C SER A 164 -2.78 -15.06 0.09
N LEU A 165 -2.22 -13.91 0.44
CA LEU A 165 -2.97 -12.80 1.00
C LEU A 165 -2.49 -11.51 0.34
N ASP A 166 -3.45 -10.66 0.00
CA ASP A 166 -3.19 -9.37 -0.61
C ASP A 166 -3.34 -8.28 0.46
N PHE A 167 -2.49 -7.26 0.41
CA PHE A 167 -2.62 -6.11 1.29
C PHE A 167 -2.32 -4.80 0.58
N SER A 168 -2.93 -3.71 1.00
CA SER A 168 -2.71 -2.38 0.44
C SER A 168 -2.68 -1.31 1.52
N LEU A 169 -1.93 -0.24 1.26
CA LEU A 169 -1.96 0.97 2.06
C LEU A 169 -3.11 1.88 1.61
N LYS A 170 -3.92 2.35 2.55
CA LYS A 170 -4.89 3.42 2.36
C LYS A 170 -4.51 4.61 3.25
N ARG A 171 -4.51 5.82 2.69
CA ARG A 171 -4.30 7.08 3.43
C ARG A 171 -5.53 7.98 3.28
N LEU A 172 -5.84 8.70 4.35
CA LEU A 172 -6.67 9.89 4.32
C LEU A 172 -5.72 11.09 4.36
N ILE A 173 -5.73 11.91 3.31
CA ILE A 173 -4.84 13.07 3.20
C ILE A 173 -5.66 14.36 3.09
N GLU A 174 -5.14 15.42 3.67
CA GLU A 174 -5.56 16.80 3.44
C GLU A 174 -4.54 17.45 2.51
N ILE A 175 -5.03 18.12 1.47
CA ILE A 175 -4.23 18.90 0.54
C ILE A 175 -4.68 20.35 0.66
N SER A 176 -3.75 21.25 0.99
CA SER A 176 -4.02 22.68 1.18
C SER A 176 -3.08 23.56 0.34
N GLY A 177 -3.57 24.73 -0.05
CA GLY A 177 -2.84 25.77 -0.78
C GLY A 177 -3.64 27.08 -0.76
N ASN A 178 -3.10 28.16 -1.33
CA ASN A 178 -3.64 29.54 -1.16
C ASN A 178 -5.16 29.67 -1.31
N ASP A 179 -5.79 28.96 -2.26
CA ASP A 179 -7.24 29.02 -2.51
C ASP A 179 -7.90 27.63 -2.54
N PHE A 180 -7.22 26.61 -2.01
CA PHE A 180 -7.68 25.23 -2.09
C PHE A 180 -7.46 24.51 -0.77
N ASN A 181 -8.50 23.84 -0.29
CA ASN A 181 -8.39 22.87 0.79
C ASN A 181 -9.33 21.70 0.52
N GLY A 182 -8.80 20.48 0.55
CA GLY A 182 -9.59 19.27 0.28
C GLY A 182 -9.05 18.05 1.00
N ILE A 183 -9.95 17.17 1.41
CA ILE A 183 -9.64 15.89 2.05
C ILE A 183 -9.94 14.77 1.06
N TYR A 184 -9.00 13.84 0.92
CA TYR A 184 -9.04 12.78 -0.07
C TYR A 184 -8.66 11.43 0.52
N ASP A 185 -9.38 10.39 0.11
CA ASP A 185 -8.95 9.01 0.26
C ASP A 185 -7.96 8.64 -0.86
N GLN A 186 -6.79 8.17 -0.48
CA GLN A 186 -5.76 7.68 -1.37
C GLN A 186 -5.52 6.19 -1.10
N ASN A 187 -5.90 5.35 -2.06
CA ASN A 187 -5.57 3.93 -2.03
C ASN A 187 -4.27 3.70 -2.79
N TYR A 188 -3.39 2.84 -2.28
CA TYR A 188 -2.18 2.42 -2.97
C TYR A 188 -2.29 1.02 -3.54
N GLY A 189 -1.52 0.76 -4.60
CA GLY A 189 -1.46 -0.58 -5.19
C GLY A 189 -1.07 -1.64 -4.18
N GLY A 190 -1.77 -2.77 -4.17
CA GLY A 190 -1.53 -3.82 -3.20
C GLY A 190 -0.31 -4.70 -3.49
N PHE A 191 0.20 -5.36 -2.46
CA PHE A 191 1.21 -6.41 -2.54
C PHE A 191 0.62 -7.75 -2.12
N ARG A 192 1.21 -8.84 -2.59
CA ARG A 192 0.81 -10.21 -2.31
C ARG A 192 1.88 -10.93 -1.51
N ILE A 193 1.48 -11.57 -0.42
CA ILE A 193 2.32 -12.45 0.38
C ILE A 193 1.88 -13.88 0.12
N PHE A 194 2.85 -14.79 0.04
CA PHE A 194 2.61 -16.23 0.02
C PHE A 194 3.00 -16.81 1.39
N LEU A 195 2.14 -17.69 1.89
CA LEU A 195 2.26 -18.34 3.19
C LEU A 195 2.20 -19.85 2.98
N GLU A 196 3.12 -20.57 3.61
CA GLU A 196 3.04 -22.01 3.79
C GLU A 196 2.46 -22.27 5.19
N ILE A 197 1.32 -22.96 5.27
CA ILE A 197 0.64 -23.32 6.51
C ILE A 197 0.87 -24.81 6.76
N LYS A 198 1.28 -25.15 8.00
CA LYS A 198 1.66 -26.50 8.43
C LYS A 198 0.89 -26.91 9.66
#